data_AF-A0A0P4XSJ7-F1
#
_entry.id   AF-A0A0P4XSJ7-F1
#
_cell.length_a   1.000
_cell.length_b   1.000
_cell.length_c   1.000
_cell.angle_alpha   90.00
_cell.angle_beta   90.00
_cell.angle_gamma   90.00
#
_symmetry.space_group_name_H-M   'P 1'
#
loop_
_entity.id
_entity.type
_entity.pdbx_description
1 polymer ?
#
loop_
_entity_poly.entity_id
_entity_poly.type
_entity_poly.pdbx_seq_one_letter_code
_entity_poly.pdbx_strand_id
1 'polypeptide(L)'
;MALSLGDIDACIQDLIDLTEDYKELEATHKDYTVQLEQLSELQTKCVKNLSHQRYRLGVIKSTLKKLKPKDESEKEKYELLNKDLMRRQAQLNEMEESLPKKSGTYLKIILGSVNVSFLNKQERFKYKDDYEKFKLALSAIAMGLSVTNLLANLRILDLAFVFLMVWYYCTLTIRESILRVNGSRIKGWWRAHHFISTALSAVLLTWPDSATYHHFRHQLMWFYVYISTQLYLALSCSETHLTCI
;
A
#
# COMPACT_ATOMS: atom_id res chain seq x y z
N MET A 1 7.32 8.55 36.90
CA MET A 1 7.91 8.06 38.16
C MET A 1 9.34 8.55 38.17
N ALA A 2 9.64 9.53 39.01
CA ALA A 2 10.93 10.22 39.00
C ALA A 2 12.03 9.24 39.46
N LEU A 3 13.10 9.12 38.67
CA LEU A 3 14.34 8.46 39.08
C LEU A 3 14.88 9.21 40.30
N SER A 4 14.68 8.65 41.50
CA SER A 4 15.42 9.10 42.67
C SER A 4 16.91 8.93 42.37
N LEU A 5 17.75 9.82 42.89
CA LEU A 5 19.20 9.60 42.96
C LEU A 5 19.44 8.43 43.90
N GLY A 6 19.24 7.21 43.40
CA GLY A 6 19.32 5.96 44.12
C GLY A 6 20.78 5.57 44.33
N ASP A 7 21.07 5.11 45.55
CA ASP A 7 22.31 4.45 45.93
C ASP A 7 22.64 3.30 44.94
N ILE A 8 23.92 2.97 44.77
CA ILE A 8 24.37 1.88 43.89
C ILE A 8 23.66 0.57 44.24
N ASP A 9 23.39 0.35 45.53
CA ASP A 9 22.66 -0.81 46.02
C ASP A 9 21.22 -0.89 45.50
N ALA A 10 20.55 0.26 45.30
CA ALA A 10 19.21 0.30 44.71
C ALA A 10 19.26 -0.09 43.22
N CYS A 11 20.27 0.37 42.47
CA CYS A 11 20.46 -0.04 41.08
C CYS A 11 20.81 -1.54 40.96
N ILE A 12 21.54 -2.11 41.92
CA ILE A 12 21.83 -3.54 41.96
C ILE A 12 20.56 -4.35 42.19
N GLN A 13 19.68 -3.92 43.11
CA GLN A 13 18.39 -4.58 43.32
C GLN A 13 17.49 -4.49 42.08
N ASP A 14 17.38 -3.31 41.46
CA ASP A 14 16.62 -3.14 40.21
C ASP A 14 17.14 -4.07 39.09
N LEU A 15 18.45 -4.28 39.00
CA LEU A 15 19.05 -5.20 38.03
C LEU A 15 18.77 -6.68 38.34
N ILE A 16 18.75 -7.04 39.62
CA ILE A 16 18.39 -8.40 40.06
C ILE A 16 16.93 -8.68 39.71
N ASP A 17 16.03 -7.75 40.00
CA ASP A 17 14.61 -7.87 39.65
C ASP A 17 14.42 -7.97 38.12
N LEU A 18 15.13 -7.13 37.36
CA LEU A 18 15.13 -7.19 35.89
C LEU A 18 15.70 -8.51 35.34
N THR A 19 16.57 -9.20 36.08
CA THR A 19 17.17 -10.47 35.63
C THR A 19 16.12 -11.57 35.52
N GLU A 20 15.09 -11.55 36.36
CA GLU A 20 14.00 -12.54 36.26
C GLU A 20 13.09 -12.23 35.06
N ASP A 21 12.71 -10.96 34.86
CA ASP A 21 11.98 -10.49 33.67
C ASP A 21 12.75 -10.80 32.38
N TYR A 22 14.08 -10.70 32.42
CA TYR A 22 14.94 -11.00 31.28
C TYR A 22 14.89 -12.48 30.89
N LYS A 23 14.80 -13.41 31.86
CA LYS A 23 14.65 -14.84 31.56
C LYS A 23 13.32 -15.13 30.88
N GLU A 24 12.24 -14.48 31.30
CA GLU A 24 10.93 -14.61 30.65
C GLU A 24 10.95 -14.07 29.22
N LEU A 25 11.61 -12.93 29.00
CA LEU A 25 11.83 -12.37 27.65
C LEU A 25 12.62 -13.34 26.77
N GLU A 26 13.69 -13.94 27.28
CA GLU A 26 14.54 -14.86 26.52
C GLU A 26 13.78 -16.13 26.12
N ALA A 27 12.96 -16.68 27.03
CA ALA A 27 12.07 -17.79 26.76
C ALA A 27 11.04 -17.44 25.67
N THR A 28 10.40 -16.27 25.79
CA THR A 28 9.40 -15.78 24.83
C THR A 28 10.01 -15.55 23.44
N HIS A 29 11.20 -14.95 23.37
CA HIS A 29 11.91 -14.72 22.11
C HIS A 29 12.30 -16.03 21.41
N LYS A 30 12.73 -17.03 22.20
CA LYS A 30 13.04 -18.36 21.67
C LYS A 30 11.81 -19.02 21.05
N ASP A 31 10.67 -18.99 21.75
CA ASP A 31 9.41 -19.52 21.23
C ASP A 31 8.95 -18.77 19.97
N TYR A 32 8.99 -17.43 19.98
CA TYR A 32 8.69 -16.60 18.81
C TYR A 32 9.52 -16.99 17.58
N THR A 33 10.84 -17.19 17.74
CA THR A 33 11.74 -17.55 16.63
C THR A 33 11.38 -18.90 16.03
N VAL A 34 11.06 -19.89 16.88
CA VAL A 34 10.64 -21.22 16.44
C VAL A 34 9.31 -21.14 15.68
N GLN A 35 8.32 -20.41 16.21
CA GLN A 35 7.04 -20.24 15.53
C GLN A 35 7.18 -19.49 14.19
N LEU A 36 8.07 -18.50 14.12
CA LEU A 36 8.34 -17.75 12.88
C LEU A 36 8.92 -18.66 11.78
N GLU A 37 9.85 -19.54 12.12
CA GLU A 37 10.43 -20.50 11.18
C GLU A 37 9.38 -21.50 10.68
N GLN A 38 8.59 -22.09 11.59
CA GLN A 38 7.49 -22.99 11.24
C GLN A 38 6.44 -22.31 10.34
N LEU A 39 6.09 -21.06 10.63
CA LEU A 39 5.17 -20.27 9.82
C LEU A 39 5.74 -20.05 8.41
N SER A 40 7.03 -19.72 8.28
CA SER A 40 7.72 -19.51 7.00
C SER A 40 7.72 -20.78 6.13
N GLU A 41 7.98 -21.94 6.73
CA GLU A 41 7.94 -23.23 6.04
C GLU A 41 6.53 -23.56 5.54
N LEU A 42 5.52 -23.38 6.41
CA LEU A 42 4.12 -23.59 6.05
C LEU A 42 3.67 -22.65 4.93
N GLN A 43 4.04 -21.37 4.99
CA GLN A 43 3.76 -20.40 3.94
C GLN A 43 4.36 -20.84 2.59
N THR A 44 5.63 -21.25 2.58
CA THR A 44 6.31 -21.72 1.37
C THR A 44 5.61 -22.93 0.77
N LYS A 45 5.20 -23.89 1.61
CA LYS A 45 4.45 -25.09 1.19
C LYS A 45 3.08 -24.73 0.63
N CYS A 46 2.34 -23.83 1.28
CA CYS A 46 1.04 -23.36 0.80
C CYS A 46 1.14 -22.66 -0.55
N VAL A 47 2.08 -21.73 -0.73
CA VAL A 47 2.29 -21.01 -2.00
C VAL A 47 2.66 -21.98 -3.12
N LYS A 48 3.53 -22.96 -2.85
CA LYS A 48 3.91 -24.01 -3.82
C LYS A 48 2.69 -24.85 -4.24
N ASN A 49 1.91 -25.31 -3.27
CA ASN A 49 0.73 -26.15 -3.52
C ASN A 49 -0.37 -25.40 -4.28
N LEU A 50 -0.64 -24.14 -3.92
CA LEU A 50 -1.58 -23.28 -4.64
C LEU A 50 -1.16 -23.06 -6.09
N SER A 51 0.13 -22.78 -6.32
CA SER A 51 0.68 -22.60 -7.66
C SER A 51 0.47 -23.86 -8.51
N HIS A 52 0.73 -25.03 -7.93
CA HIS A 52 0.49 -26.31 -8.59
C HIS A 52 -1.00 -26.56 -8.91
N GLN A 53 -1.91 -26.29 -7.95
CA GLN A 53 -3.35 -26.44 -8.17
C GLN A 53 -3.87 -25.50 -9.26
N ARG A 54 -3.43 -24.23 -9.27
CA ARG A 54 -3.78 -23.27 -10.34
C ARG A 54 -3.32 -23.74 -11.71
N TYR A 55 -2.09 -24.22 -11.81
CA TYR A 55 -1.57 -24.76 -13.07
C TYR A 55 -2.45 -25.91 -13.58
N ARG A 56 -2.73 -26.90 -12.71
CA ARG A 56 -3.56 -28.06 -13.09
C ARG A 56 -4.99 -27.67 -13.47
N LEU A 57 -5.63 -26.78 -12.71
CA LEU A 57 -6.95 -26.25 -13.06
C LEU A 57 -6.94 -25.50 -14.40
N GLY A 58 -5.89 -24.72 -14.67
CA GLY A 58 -5.71 -24.03 -15.95
C GLY A 58 -5.63 -25.00 -17.12
N VAL A 59 -4.85 -26.09 -16.97
CA VAL A 59 -4.76 -27.16 -17.97
C VAL A 59 -6.12 -27.82 -18.18
N ILE A 60 -6.80 -28.26 -17.11
CA ILE A 60 -8.12 -28.90 -17.22
C ILE A 60 -9.13 -27.98 -17.90
N LYS A 61 -9.18 -26.70 -17.51
CA LYS A 61 -10.06 -25.70 -18.12
C LYS A 61 -9.77 -25.51 -19.61
N SER A 62 -8.49 -25.53 -20.01
CA SER A 62 -8.08 -25.40 -21.41
C SER A 62 -8.48 -26.64 -22.24
N THR A 63 -8.35 -27.83 -21.66
CA THR A 63 -8.78 -29.08 -22.29
C THR A 63 -10.29 -29.14 -22.42
N LEU A 64 -11.01 -28.81 -21.36
CA LEU A 64 -12.48 -28.79 -21.34
C LEU A 64 -13.03 -27.88 -22.45
N LYS A 65 -12.48 -26.67 -22.62
CA LYS A 65 -12.87 -25.75 -23.70
C LYS A 65 -12.71 -26.31 -25.12
N LYS A 66 -11.80 -27.27 -25.33
CA LYS A 66 -11.58 -27.91 -26.64
C LYS A 66 -12.56 -29.06 -26.89
N LEU A 67 -13.17 -29.61 -25.84
CA LEU A 67 -14.17 -30.65 -25.95
C LEU A 67 -15.50 -30.03 -26.36
N LYS A 68 -16.13 -30.59 -27.40
CA LYS A 68 -17.51 -30.27 -27.78
C LYS A 68 -18.40 -31.41 -27.28
N PRO A 69 -19.36 -31.17 -26.38
CA PRO A 69 -20.28 -32.20 -25.93
C PRO A 69 -21.13 -32.69 -27.11
N LYS A 70 -21.22 -34.00 -27.28
CA LYS A 70 -21.88 -34.65 -28.44
C LYS A 70 -23.36 -34.90 -28.21
N ASP A 71 -23.76 -35.13 -26.96
CA ASP A 71 -25.12 -35.42 -26.54
C ASP A 71 -25.49 -34.65 -25.27
N GLU A 72 -26.76 -34.75 -24.86
CA GLU A 72 -27.29 -34.01 -23.71
C GLU A 72 -26.68 -34.46 -22.38
N SER A 73 -26.28 -35.74 -22.26
CA SER A 73 -25.58 -36.26 -21.07
C SER A 73 -24.14 -35.71 -20.99
N GLU A 74 -23.43 -35.61 -22.12
CA GLU A 74 -22.12 -34.97 -22.18
C GLU A 74 -22.20 -33.47 -21.90
N LYS A 75 -23.25 -32.76 -22.35
CA LYS A 75 -23.48 -31.36 -21.98
C LYS A 75 -23.68 -31.17 -20.49
N GLU A 76 -24.48 -32.01 -19.84
CA GLU A 76 -24.71 -31.92 -18.40
C GLU A 76 -23.41 -32.12 -17.61
N LYS A 77 -22.60 -33.12 -17.99
CA LYS A 77 -21.27 -33.35 -17.41
C LYS A 77 -20.33 -32.17 -17.64
N TYR A 78 -20.37 -31.57 -18.84
CA TYR A 78 -19.57 -30.40 -19.17
C TYR A 78 -19.91 -29.21 -18.26
N GLU A 79 -21.20 -28.89 -18.11
CA GLU A 79 -21.65 -27.79 -17.26
C GLU A 79 -21.35 -28.02 -15.78
N LEU A 80 -21.55 -29.25 -15.28
CA LEU A 80 -21.22 -29.62 -13.92
C LEU A 80 -19.72 -29.45 -13.64
N LEU A 81 -18.87 -29.92 -14.56
CA LEU A 81 -17.43 -29.80 -14.45
C LEU A 81 -16.98 -28.33 -14.51
N ASN A 82 -17.56 -27.54 -15.42
CA ASN A 82 -17.27 -26.11 -15.53
C ASN A 82 -17.64 -25.36 -14.24
N LYS A 83 -18.79 -25.68 -13.62
CA LYS A 83 -19.21 -25.14 -12.33
C LYS A 83 -18.23 -25.53 -11.20
N ASP A 84 -17.77 -26.78 -11.16
CA ASP A 84 -16.77 -27.20 -10.17
C ASP A 84 -15.43 -26.48 -10.36
N LEU A 85 -14.98 -26.29 -11.60
CA LEU A 85 -13.77 -25.51 -11.91
C LEU A 85 -13.89 -24.06 -11.43
N MET A 86 -15.04 -23.42 -11.64
CA MET A 86 -15.28 -22.06 -11.14
C MET A 86 -15.27 -22.00 -9.60
N ARG A 87 -15.92 -22.97 -8.94
CA ARG A 87 -15.94 -23.07 -7.48
C ARG A 87 -14.53 -23.25 -6.90
N ARG A 88 -13.75 -24.20 -7.44
CA ARG A 88 -12.37 -24.42 -7.00
C ARG A 88 -11.50 -23.20 -7.25
N GLN A 89 -11.67 -22.52 -8.38
CA GLN A 89 -10.94 -21.27 -8.65
C GLN A 89 -11.25 -20.19 -7.62
N ALA A 90 -12.51 -20.05 -7.19
CA ALA A 90 -12.89 -19.11 -6.13
C ALA A 90 -12.24 -19.47 -4.79
N GLN A 91 -12.27 -20.76 -4.41
CA GLN A 91 -11.63 -21.25 -3.17
C GLN A 91 -10.11 -21.00 -3.17
N LEU A 92 -9.42 -21.23 -4.29
CA LEU A 92 -7.99 -20.95 -4.38
C LEU A 92 -7.68 -19.45 -4.28
N ASN A 93 -8.58 -18.59 -4.77
CA ASN A 93 -8.42 -17.14 -4.64
C ASN A 93 -8.62 -16.68 -3.19
N GLU A 94 -9.58 -17.27 -2.48
CA GLU A 94 -9.81 -17.02 -1.04
C GLU A 94 -8.60 -17.45 -0.20
N MET A 95 -8.05 -18.64 -0.45
CA MET A 95 -6.83 -19.12 0.22
C MET A 95 -5.61 -18.22 -0.04
N GLU A 96 -5.54 -17.54 -1.18
CA GLU A 96 -4.45 -16.61 -1.50
C GLU A 96 -4.57 -15.27 -0.76
N GLU A 97 -5.75 -14.94 -0.22
CA GLU A 97 -5.92 -13.66 0.51
C GLU A 97 -5.15 -13.63 1.83
N SER A 98 -4.96 -14.78 2.47
CA SER A 98 -4.21 -14.92 3.73
C SER A 98 -2.72 -15.19 3.55
N LEU A 99 -2.24 -15.26 2.30
CA LEU A 99 -0.84 -15.58 1.99
C LEU A 99 -0.09 -14.35 1.48
N PRO A 100 1.25 -14.34 1.63
CA PRO A 100 2.06 -13.24 1.16
C PRO A 100 1.98 -13.10 -0.36
N LYS A 101 1.58 -11.93 -0.83
CA LYS A 101 1.46 -11.62 -2.27
C LYS A 101 2.78 -11.11 -2.82
N LYS A 102 3.12 -11.59 -4.01
CA LYS A 102 4.30 -11.13 -4.74
C LYS A 102 4.11 -9.67 -5.18
N SER A 103 5.12 -8.85 -4.92
CA SER A 103 5.22 -7.48 -5.40
C SER A 103 5.16 -7.43 -6.93
N GLY A 104 4.35 -6.52 -7.49
CA GLY A 104 4.33 -6.27 -8.93
C GLY A 104 5.66 -5.69 -9.43
N THR A 105 5.92 -5.76 -10.74
CA THR A 105 7.20 -5.36 -11.35
C THR A 105 7.69 -3.97 -10.93
N TYR A 106 6.82 -2.96 -10.92
CA TYR A 106 7.14 -1.61 -10.45
C TYR A 106 7.70 -1.59 -9.03
N LEU A 107 6.99 -2.24 -8.10
CA LEU A 107 7.36 -2.28 -6.70
C LEU A 107 8.63 -3.11 -6.48
N LYS A 108 8.84 -4.16 -7.29
CA LYS A 108 10.08 -4.95 -7.27
C LYS A 108 11.29 -4.16 -7.74
N ILE A 109 11.14 -3.25 -8.71
CA ILE A 109 12.22 -2.37 -9.16
C ILE A 109 12.61 -1.40 -8.05
N ILE A 110 11.63 -0.83 -7.34
CA ILE A 110 11.88 0.22 -6.34
C ILE A 110 12.29 -0.33 -4.97
N LEU A 111 11.58 -1.35 -4.48
CA LEU A 111 11.78 -1.91 -3.13
C LEU A 111 12.60 -3.21 -3.12
N GLY A 112 12.95 -3.74 -4.29
CA GLY A 112 13.58 -5.05 -4.40
C GLY A 112 12.61 -6.21 -4.16
N SER A 113 13.16 -7.39 -3.84
CA SER A 113 12.37 -8.62 -3.63
C SER A 113 11.81 -8.71 -2.20
N VAL A 114 11.20 -7.63 -1.72
CA VAL A 114 10.59 -7.56 -0.38
C VAL A 114 9.10 -7.89 -0.45
N ASN A 115 8.62 -8.68 0.52
CA ASN A 115 7.20 -8.98 0.69
C ASN A 115 6.51 -7.82 1.41
N VAL A 116 5.73 -7.02 0.68
CA VAL A 116 4.92 -5.92 1.24
C VAL A 116 3.50 -6.35 1.61
N SER A 117 3.29 -7.65 1.83
CA SER A 117 1.96 -8.21 2.04
C SER A 117 1.56 -8.07 3.50
N PHE A 118 0.43 -7.42 3.75
CA PHE A 118 -0.20 -7.38 5.06
C PHE A 118 -0.99 -8.67 5.24
N LEU A 119 -0.49 -9.56 6.09
CA LEU A 119 -1.17 -10.81 6.42
C LEU A 119 -2.34 -10.56 7.37
N ASN A 120 -2.21 -9.55 8.24
CA ASN A 120 -3.26 -9.15 9.16
C ASN A 120 -4.19 -8.10 8.52
N LYS A 121 -5.51 -8.35 8.62
CA LYS A 121 -6.55 -7.42 8.16
C LYS A 121 -6.44 -6.06 8.87
N GLN A 122 -6.08 -6.05 10.15
CA GLN A 122 -5.91 -4.81 10.93
C GLN A 122 -4.75 -3.96 10.41
N GLU A 123 -3.60 -4.56 10.07
CA GLU A 123 -2.46 -3.86 9.49
C GLU A 123 -2.81 -3.22 8.15
N ARG A 124 -3.55 -3.95 7.32
CA ARG A 124 -4.04 -3.42 6.04
C ARG A 124 -4.94 -2.20 6.23
N PHE A 125 -5.86 -2.23 7.20
CA PHE A 125 -6.72 -1.09 7.50
C PHE A 125 -5.93 0.08 8.05
N LYS A 126 -5.02 -0.17 9.01
CA LYS A 126 -4.15 0.86 9.58
C LYS A 126 -3.31 1.55 8.50
N TYR A 127 -2.68 0.77 7.61
CA TYR A 127 -1.92 1.32 6.49
C TYR A 127 -2.77 2.17 5.56
N LYS A 128 -4.02 1.76 5.31
CA LYS A 128 -4.96 2.55 4.51
C LYS A 128 -5.33 3.85 5.22
N ASP A 129 -5.60 3.81 6.52
CA ASP A 129 -5.91 4.98 7.33
C ASP A 129 -4.73 5.97 7.36
N ASP A 130 -3.52 5.49 7.62
CA ASP A 130 -2.28 6.28 7.57
C ASP A 130 -2.02 6.87 6.17
N TYR A 131 -2.48 6.19 5.11
CA TYR A 131 -2.44 6.71 3.75
C TYR A 131 -3.43 7.85 3.51
N GLU A 132 -4.67 7.73 3.98
CA GLU A 132 -5.68 8.79 3.86
C GLU A 132 -5.28 10.03 4.68
N LYS A 133 -4.83 9.84 5.94
CA LYS A 133 -4.31 10.90 6.80
C LYS A 133 -3.12 11.63 6.18
N PHE A 134 -2.20 10.88 5.57
CA PHE A 134 -1.08 11.45 4.82
C PHE A 134 -1.56 12.36 3.69
N LYS A 135 -2.54 11.92 2.89
CA LYS A 135 -3.10 12.76 1.82
C LYS A 135 -3.77 14.01 2.37
N LEU A 136 -4.52 13.90 3.46
CA LEU A 136 -5.20 15.02 4.08
C LEU A 136 -4.19 16.08 4.56
N ALA A 137 -3.19 15.66 5.34
CA ALA A 137 -2.14 16.52 5.86
C ALA A 137 -1.38 17.23 4.71
N LEU A 138 -0.98 16.49 3.68
CA LEU A 138 -0.27 17.07 2.54
C LEU A 138 -1.16 18.00 1.71
N SER A 139 -2.46 17.74 1.60
CA SER A 139 -3.40 18.64 0.92
C SER A 139 -3.53 19.96 1.67
N ALA A 140 -3.60 19.93 2.99
CA ALA A 140 -3.64 21.14 3.80
C ALA A 140 -2.34 21.97 3.67
N ILE A 141 -1.18 21.32 3.73
CA ILE A 141 0.13 21.96 3.52
C ILE A 141 0.22 22.56 2.11
N ALA A 142 -0.18 21.80 1.08
CA ALA A 142 -0.13 22.25 -0.31
C ALA A 142 -1.06 23.45 -0.56
N MET A 143 -2.24 23.45 0.04
CA MET A 143 -3.16 24.60 0.00
C MET A 143 -2.53 25.84 0.64
N GLY A 144 -1.92 25.71 1.83
CA GLY A 144 -1.24 26.82 2.49
C GLY A 144 -0.09 27.39 1.65
N LEU A 145 0.81 26.52 1.18
CA LEU A 145 1.97 26.94 0.39
C LEU A 145 1.59 27.55 -0.97
N SER A 146 0.56 27.03 -1.63
CA SER A 146 0.09 27.59 -2.91
C SER A 146 -0.51 28.98 -2.74
N VAL A 147 -1.27 29.23 -1.66
CA VAL A 147 -1.75 30.58 -1.30
C VAL A 147 -0.59 31.50 -0.95
N THR A 148 0.38 31.05 -0.15
CA THR A 148 1.58 31.85 0.15
C THR A 148 2.35 32.20 -1.12
N ASN A 149 2.50 31.27 -2.06
CA ASN A 149 3.16 31.52 -3.35
C ASN A 149 2.41 32.55 -4.21
N LEU A 150 1.07 32.56 -4.19
CA LEU A 150 0.28 33.59 -4.88
C LEU A 150 0.55 34.99 -4.34
N LEU A 151 0.80 35.12 -3.04
CA LEU A 151 1.04 36.41 -2.37
C LEU A 151 2.50 36.87 -2.45
N ALA A 152 3.45 35.95 -2.22
CA ALA A 152 4.86 36.28 -2.05
C ALA A 152 5.64 36.43 -3.36
N ASN A 153 5.21 35.76 -4.44
CA ASN A 153 5.88 35.80 -5.75
C ASN A 153 7.39 35.48 -5.73
N LEU A 154 7.83 34.60 -4.82
CA LEU A 154 9.24 34.19 -4.70
C LEU A 154 9.52 32.89 -5.45
N ARG A 155 10.45 32.92 -6.41
CA ARG A 155 10.83 31.76 -7.23
C ARG A 155 11.29 30.56 -6.39
N ILE A 156 12.01 30.81 -5.31
CA ILE A 156 12.51 29.75 -4.41
C ILE A 156 11.34 29.00 -3.76
N LEU A 157 10.27 29.70 -3.37
CA LEU A 157 9.09 29.06 -2.79
C LEU A 157 8.30 28.26 -3.84
N ASP A 158 8.29 28.70 -5.10
CA ASP A 158 7.70 27.90 -6.18
C ASP A 158 8.49 26.60 -6.40
N LEU A 159 9.82 26.67 -6.42
CA LEU A 159 10.68 25.50 -6.57
C LEU A 159 10.52 24.54 -5.39
N ALA A 160 10.49 25.06 -4.16
CA ALA A 160 10.24 24.25 -2.96
C ALA A 160 8.88 23.57 -3.01
N PHE A 161 7.84 24.29 -3.44
CA PHE A 161 6.50 23.74 -3.60
C PHE A 161 6.42 22.67 -4.69
N VAL A 162 6.99 22.91 -5.88
CA VAL A 162 6.98 21.93 -6.97
C VAL A 162 7.84 20.71 -6.61
N PHE A 163 8.95 20.89 -5.90
CA PHE A 163 9.73 19.78 -5.33
C PHE A 163 8.89 18.93 -4.36
N LEU A 164 8.13 19.57 -3.47
CA LEU A 164 7.19 18.89 -2.59
C LEU A 164 6.13 18.10 -3.39
N MET A 165 5.64 18.64 -4.50
CA MET A 165 4.68 17.95 -5.38
C MET A 165 5.29 16.71 -6.05
N VAL A 166 6.53 16.81 -6.55
CA VAL A 166 7.25 15.64 -7.09
C VAL A 166 7.36 14.54 -6.03
N TRP A 167 7.83 14.91 -4.84
CA TRP A 167 7.96 13.97 -3.71
C TRP A 167 6.60 13.35 -3.33
N TYR A 168 5.55 14.16 -3.28
CA TYR A 168 4.20 13.71 -2.96
C TYR A 168 3.69 12.68 -3.95
N TYR A 169 3.73 12.97 -5.26
CA TYR A 169 3.23 12.02 -6.28
C TYR A 169 4.09 10.76 -6.37
N CYS A 170 5.42 10.86 -6.21
CA CYS A 170 6.29 9.68 -6.06
C CYS A 170 5.81 8.80 -4.90
N THR A 171 5.56 9.40 -3.73
CA THR A 171 5.11 8.67 -2.54
C THR A 171 3.73 8.03 -2.77
N LEU A 172 2.80 8.74 -3.40
CA LEU A 172 1.47 8.21 -3.74
C LEU A 172 1.59 6.96 -4.62
N THR A 173 2.39 7.00 -5.69
CA THR A 173 2.51 5.86 -6.60
C THR A 173 3.05 4.60 -5.89
N ILE A 174 3.96 4.76 -4.93
CA ILE A 174 4.49 3.66 -4.11
C ILE A 174 3.40 3.14 -3.17
N ARG A 175 2.76 4.01 -2.39
CA ARG A 175 1.72 3.62 -1.42
C ARG A 175 0.50 2.97 -2.10
N GLU A 176 0.07 3.50 -3.24
CA GLU A 176 -1.02 2.90 -4.03
C GLU A 176 -0.64 1.57 -4.68
N SER A 177 0.64 1.38 -5.03
CA SER A 177 1.14 0.10 -5.52
C SER A 177 1.11 -0.97 -4.42
N ILE A 178 1.50 -0.61 -3.20
CA ILE A 178 1.41 -1.48 -2.01
C ILE A 178 -0.06 -1.82 -1.72
N LEU A 179 -0.96 -0.82 -1.68
CA LEU A 179 -2.39 -1.04 -1.47
C LEU A 179 -3.00 -1.98 -2.52
N ARG A 180 -2.59 -1.87 -3.78
CA ARG A 180 -3.11 -2.72 -4.87
C ARG A 180 -2.66 -4.17 -4.72
N VAL A 181 -1.39 -4.40 -4.42
CA VAL A 181 -0.87 -5.77 -4.16
C VAL A 181 -1.67 -6.39 -3.01
N ASN A 182 -2.01 -5.60 -2.00
CA ASN A 182 -2.84 -6.01 -0.86
C ASN A 182 -4.35 -6.01 -1.14
N GLY A 183 -4.79 -6.01 -2.40
CA GLY A 183 -6.20 -6.21 -2.77
C GLY A 183 -7.07 -4.96 -2.76
N SER A 184 -6.51 -3.75 -2.62
CA SER A 184 -7.27 -2.51 -2.81
C SER A 184 -7.74 -2.39 -4.27
N ARG A 185 -8.99 -1.97 -4.48
CA ARG A 185 -9.58 -1.80 -5.82
C ARG A 185 -9.30 -0.39 -6.35
N ILE A 186 -8.07 -0.16 -6.78
CA ILE A 186 -7.65 1.11 -7.39
C ILE A 186 -7.77 0.98 -8.92
N LYS A 187 -8.44 1.94 -9.56
CA LYS A 187 -8.63 1.97 -11.02
C LYS A 187 -7.29 2.22 -11.72
N GLY A 188 -7.04 1.55 -12.85
CA GLY A 188 -5.77 1.67 -13.58
C GLY A 188 -5.49 3.08 -14.10
N TRP A 189 -6.51 3.78 -14.58
CA TRP A 189 -6.38 5.16 -15.06
C TRP A 189 -5.96 6.13 -13.95
N TRP A 190 -6.45 5.91 -12.72
CA TRP A 190 -6.14 6.76 -11.56
C TRP A 190 -4.65 6.69 -11.23
N ARG A 191 -4.10 5.47 -11.26
CA ARG A 191 -2.67 5.26 -11.12
C ARG A 191 -1.88 5.91 -12.25
N ALA A 192 -2.31 5.74 -13.49
CA ALA A 192 -1.63 6.35 -14.65
C ALA A 192 -1.58 7.87 -14.50
N HIS A 193 -2.67 8.50 -14.04
CA HIS A 193 -2.70 9.92 -13.72
C HIS A 193 -1.60 10.30 -12.71
N HIS A 194 -1.41 9.58 -11.60
CA HIS A 194 -0.34 9.92 -10.63
C HIS A 194 1.07 9.79 -11.18
N PHE A 195 1.33 8.79 -12.04
CA PHE A 195 2.61 8.69 -12.73
C PHE A 195 2.85 9.85 -13.67
N ILE A 196 1.83 10.25 -14.44
CA ILE A 196 1.90 11.40 -15.33
C ILE A 196 2.12 12.68 -14.51
N SER A 197 1.41 12.86 -13.39
CA SER A 197 1.57 14.01 -12.49
C SER A 197 2.96 14.08 -11.87
N THR A 198 3.59 12.95 -11.57
CA THR A 198 5.00 12.89 -11.14
C THR A 198 5.92 13.45 -12.22
N ALA A 199 5.78 12.97 -13.46
CA ALA A 199 6.60 13.42 -14.58
C ALA A 199 6.37 14.91 -14.90
N LEU A 200 5.12 15.36 -14.92
CA LEU A 200 4.77 16.77 -15.14
C LEU A 200 5.35 17.67 -14.04
N SER A 201 5.27 17.26 -12.77
CA SER A 201 5.85 18.01 -11.66
C SER A 201 7.38 18.08 -11.76
N ALA A 202 8.04 17.01 -12.25
CA ALA A 202 9.48 17.02 -12.48
C ALA A 202 9.88 17.97 -13.62
N VAL A 203 9.10 18.00 -14.71
CA VAL A 203 9.29 18.96 -15.80
C VAL A 203 9.14 20.40 -15.28
N LEU A 204 8.10 20.68 -14.48
CA LEU A 204 7.88 21.98 -13.85
C LEU A 204 9.02 22.39 -12.91
N LEU A 205 9.62 21.43 -12.19
CA LEU A 205 10.76 21.67 -11.31
C LEU A 205 11.98 22.14 -12.10
N THR A 206 12.22 21.55 -13.27
CA THR A 206 13.33 21.91 -14.16
C THR A 206 13.04 23.09 -15.08
N TRP A 207 11.83 23.64 -15.07
CA TRP A 207 11.43 24.72 -15.96
C TRP A 207 12.26 25.98 -15.64
N PRO A 208 12.99 26.56 -16.61
CA PRO A 208 13.87 27.71 -16.36
C PRO A 208 13.08 28.98 -16.05
N ASP A 209 13.67 29.85 -15.22
CA ASP A 209 13.06 31.14 -14.92
C ASP A 209 12.99 32.00 -16.18
N SER A 210 11.79 32.17 -16.72
CA SER A 210 11.55 32.75 -18.05
C SER A 210 10.21 33.48 -18.09
N ALA A 211 10.04 34.39 -19.04
CA ALA A 211 8.78 35.12 -19.22
C ALA A 211 7.57 34.17 -19.38
N THR A 212 7.74 33.08 -20.13
CA THR A 212 6.70 32.05 -20.31
C THR A 212 6.32 31.38 -18.99
N TYR A 213 7.29 31.08 -18.13
CA TYR A 213 7.02 30.54 -16.80
C TYR A 213 6.19 31.52 -15.97
N HIS A 214 6.56 32.80 -15.94
CA HIS A 214 5.82 33.81 -15.18
C HIS A 214 4.38 34.00 -15.66
N HIS A 215 4.12 33.90 -16.97
CA HIS A 215 2.75 33.94 -17.50
C HIS A 215 1.91 32.73 -17.05
N PHE A 216 2.51 31.54 -16.98
CA PHE A 216 1.81 30.32 -16.58
C PHE A 216 1.67 30.17 -15.05
N ARG A 217 2.65 30.67 -14.29
CA ARG A 217 2.79 30.49 -12.84
C ARG A 217 1.51 30.77 -12.07
N HIS A 218 0.82 31.87 -12.36
CA HIS A 218 -0.38 32.25 -11.60
C HIS A 218 -1.51 31.24 -11.80
N GLN A 219 -1.71 30.77 -13.03
CA GLN A 219 -2.68 29.72 -13.35
C GLN A 219 -2.31 28.40 -12.66
N LEU A 220 -1.02 28.06 -12.64
CA LEU A 220 -0.51 26.86 -11.96
C LEU A 220 -0.79 26.89 -10.45
N MET A 221 -0.54 28.00 -9.76
CA MET A 221 -0.79 28.10 -8.32
C MET A 221 -2.29 28.03 -8.00
N TRP A 222 -3.15 28.68 -8.79
CA TRP A 222 -4.60 28.55 -8.64
C TRP A 222 -5.09 27.12 -8.88
N PHE A 223 -4.52 26.43 -9.86
CA PHE A 223 -4.80 25.02 -10.10
C PHE A 223 -4.46 24.15 -8.88
N TYR A 224 -3.31 24.39 -8.24
CA TYR A 224 -2.93 23.67 -7.02
C TYR A 224 -3.81 24.01 -5.82
N VAL A 225 -4.24 25.26 -5.66
CA VAL A 225 -5.25 25.63 -4.65
C VAL A 225 -6.53 24.85 -4.90
N TYR A 226 -7.03 24.85 -6.15
CA TYR A 226 -8.26 24.15 -6.52
C TYR A 226 -8.19 22.65 -6.22
N ILE A 227 -7.14 21.96 -6.69
CA ILE A 227 -6.99 20.52 -6.47
C ILE A 227 -6.83 20.19 -4.98
N SER A 228 -6.04 20.98 -4.25
CA SER A 228 -5.83 20.75 -2.81
C SER A 228 -7.13 20.89 -2.02
N THR A 229 -7.95 21.89 -2.36
CA THR A 229 -9.28 22.07 -1.76
C THR A 229 -10.24 20.94 -2.11
N GLN A 230 -10.31 20.53 -3.37
CA GLN A 230 -11.15 19.39 -3.79
C GLN A 230 -10.76 18.10 -3.05
N LEU A 231 -9.46 17.84 -2.96
CA LEU A 231 -8.93 16.66 -2.27
C LEU A 231 -9.19 16.73 -0.76
N TYR A 232 -8.96 17.89 -0.13
CA TYR A 232 -9.26 18.11 1.28
C TYR A 232 -10.74 17.86 1.59
N LEU A 233 -11.66 18.47 0.84
CA LEU A 233 -13.10 18.30 1.03
C LEU A 233 -13.54 16.83 0.84
N ALA A 234 -13.02 16.16 -0.19
CA ALA A 234 -13.33 14.75 -0.43
C ALA A 234 -12.87 13.83 0.72
N LEU A 235 -11.68 14.10 1.27
CA LEU A 235 -11.11 13.32 2.37
C LEU A 235 -11.78 13.62 3.71
N SER A 236 -12.02 14.89 4.02
CA SER A 236 -12.73 15.29 5.24
C SER A 236 -14.16 14.74 5.27
N CYS A 237 -14.85 14.70 4.14
CA CYS A 237 -16.17 14.07 4.02
C CYS A 237 -16.10 12.54 4.24
N SER A 238 -15.02 11.89 3.80
CA SER A 238 -14.82 10.47 4.05
C SER A 238 -14.53 10.17 5.52
N GLU A 239 -13.82 11.04 6.24
CA GLU A 239 -13.55 10.87 7.68
C GLU A 239 -14.81 11.07 8.51
N THR A 240 -15.64 12.09 8.20
CA THR A 240 -16.89 12.33 8.95
C THR A 240 -17.89 11.19 8.83
N HIS A 241 -17.94 10.49 7.70
CA HIS A 241 -18.76 9.29 7.55
C HIS A 241 -18.21 8.06 8.29
N LEU A 242 -16.90 7.97 8.57
CA LEU A 242 -16.34 6.91 9.41
C LEU A 242 -16.54 7.16 10.91
N THR A 243 -16.76 8.41 11.34
CA THR A 243 -17.07 8.76 12.73
C THR A 243 -18.56 8.64 13.10
N CYS A 244 -19.44 8.33 12.14
CA CYS A 244 -20.88 8.17 12.34
C CYS A 244 -21.38 6.70 12.27
N ILE A 245 -20.48 5.72 12.38
CA ILE A 245 -20.79 4.29 12.56
C ILE A 245 -20.08 3.81 13.81
#